data_AF-A0A7C9DYY1-F1
#
_entry.id   AF-A0A7C9DYY1-F1
#
_cell.length_a   1.000
_cell.length_b   1.000
_cell.length_c   1.000
_cell.angle_alpha   90.00
_cell.angle_beta   90.00
_cell.angle_gamma   90.00
#
_symmetry.space_group_name_H-M   'P 1'
#
loop_
_entity.id
_entity.type
_entity.pdbx_description
1 polymer ?
#
loop_
_entity_poly.entity_id
_entity_poly.type
_entity_poly.pdbx_seq_one_letter_code
_entity_poly.pdbx_strand_id
1 'polypeptide(L)'
;SRPSAAMAVTLYSPNSDAGLKKLDEYLLTRSYITGYQASKDDLTVYAAIPKPPSADYVNVSRWYHHIDALLRISGVTAEGSGVTVEGCAPAPGVATPPLADSKASAAADDDDDDIDL
;
A
#
# COMPACT_ATOMS: atom_id res chain seq x y z
N SER A 1 -19.94 3.23 -3.11
CA SER A 1 -19.09 4.13 -3.89
C SER A 1 -17.90 4.55 -3.06
N ARG A 2 -16.67 4.39 -3.55
CA ARG A 2 -15.46 4.86 -2.84
C ARG A 2 -15.16 6.30 -3.25
N PRO A 3 -14.79 7.19 -2.31
CA PRO A 3 -14.41 8.56 -2.66
C PRO A 3 -13.08 8.57 -3.44
N SER A 4 -13.00 9.47 -4.43
CA SER A 4 -11.78 9.78 -5.20
C SER A 4 -10.75 10.56 -4.37
N ALA A 5 -9.45 10.56 -4.72
CA ALA A 5 -8.38 11.36 -4.08
C ALA A 5 -8.77 12.79 -3.72
N ALA A 6 -9.33 13.51 -4.69
CA ALA A 6 -9.69 14.92 -4.52
C ALA A 6 -10.80 15.03 -3.47
N MET A 7 -11.73 14.07 -3.47
CA MET A 7 -12.76 13.98 -2.43
C MET A 7 -12.15 13.61 -1.09
N ALA A 8 -11.15 12.72 -1.00
CA ALA A 8 -10.50 12.39 0.27
C ALA A 8 -9.79 13.59 0.89
N VAL A 9 -9.06 14.40 0.11
CA VAL A 9 -8.46 15.66 0.58
C VAL A 9 -9.52 16.64 1.07
N THR A 10 -10.66 16.76 0.37
CA THR A 10 -11.76 17.64 0.79
C THR A 10 -12.51 17.10 2.01
N LEU A 11 -12.67 15.78 2.12
CA LEU A 11 -13.41 15.12 3.20
C LEU A 11 -12.64 15.12 4.52
N TYR A 12 -11.30 15.01 4.44
CA TYR A 12 -10.46 14.83 5.60
C TYR A 12 -9.56 16.01 5.92
N SER A 13 -9.45 17.07 5.09
CA SER A 13 -8.65 18.29 5.38
C SER A 13 -7.38 18.02 6.22
N PRO A 14 -6.41 17.24 5.68
CA PRO A 14 -5.32 16.64 6.45
C PRO A 14 -4.28 17.66 6.96
N ASN A 15 -4.53 18.96 6.73
CA ASN A 15 -3.79 20.10 7.25
C ASN A 15 -4.38 20.67 8.55
N SER A 16 -5.36 19.99 9.15
CA SER A 16 -6.01 20.36 10.42
C SER A 16 -6.06 19.16 11.38
N ASP A 17 -6.04 19.39 12.69
CA ASP A 17 -6.13 18.31 13.70
C ASP A 17 -7.41 17.48 13.56
N ALA A 18 -8.57 18.13 13.38
CA ALA A 18 -9.83 17.43 13.18
C ALA A 18 -9.81 16.56 11.91
N GLY A 19 -9.10 17.04 10.89
CA GLY A 19 -8.91 16.32 9.65
C GLY A 19 -7.97 15.12 9.77
N LEU A 20 -6.81 15.32 10.41
CA LEU A 20 -5.86 14.25 10.71
C LEU A 20 -6.50 13.15 11.57
N LYS A 21 -7.34 13.52 12.54
CA LYS A 21 -8.09 12.54 13.35
C LYS A 21 -9.02 11.68 12.49
N LYS A 22 -9.80 12.28 11.58
CA LYS A 22 -10.68 11.53 10.67
C LYS A 22 -9.88 10.63 9.72
N LEU A 23 -8.75 11.13 9.23
CA LEU A 23 -7.86 10.35 8.38
C LEU A 23 -7.24 9.16 9.15
N ASP A 24 -6.88 9.36 10.42
CA ASP A 24 -6.38 8.31 11.30
C ASP A 24 -7.40 7.19 11.48
N GLU A 25 -8.64 7.55 11.83
CA GLU A 25 -9.76 6.61 11.97
C GLU A 25 -10.04 5.87 10.64
N TYR A 26 -9.93 6.55 9.50
CA TYR A 26 -10.07 5.93 8.18
C TYR A 26 -8.96 4.92 7.88
N LEU A 27 -7.71 5.24 8.24
CA LEU A 27 -6.52 4.41 8.03
C LEU A 27 -6.36 3.31 9.09
N LEU A 28 -7.20 3.28 10.13
CA LEU A 28 -7.21 2.18 11.09
C LEU A 28 -7.44 0.82 10.42
N THR A 29 -8.32 0.78 9.42
CA THR A 29 -8.70 -0.46 8.71
C THR A 29 -8.10 -0.54 7.30
N ARG A 30 -7.20 0.39 6.95
CA ARG A 30 -6.73 0.57 5.58
C ARG A 30 -5.23 0.88 5.55
N SER A 31 -4.54 0.27 4.60
CA SER A 31 -3.11 0.53 4.40
C SER A 31 -2.85 1.69 3.43
N TYR A 32 -3.84 2.08 2.63
CA TYR A 32 -3.75 3.12 1.59
C TYR A 32 -5.06 3.91 1.51
N ILE A 33 -5.01 5.10 0.89
CA ILE A 33 -6.18 5.95 0.69
C ILE A 33 -7.22 5.23 -0.19
N THR A 34 -6.77 4.61 -1.28
CA THR A 34 -7.59 3.73 -2.13
C THR A 34 -6.85 2.46 -2.55
N GLY A 35 -7.62 1.41 -2.81
CA GLY A 35 -7.06 0.09 -3.19
C GLY A 35 -6.28 -0.61 -2.08
N TYR A 36 -5.33 -1.45 -2.49
CA TYR A 36 -4.43 -2.24 -1.63
C TYR A 36 -2.95 -2.00 -1.95
N GLN A 37 -2.66 -1.02 -2.81
CA GLN A 37 -1.32 -0.63 -3.23
C GLN A 37 -1.24 0.90 -3.24
N ALA A 38 -0.03 1.45 -3.15
CA ALA A 38 0.18 2.89 -3.26
C ALA A 38 -0.40 3.42 -4.58
N SER A 39 -1.17 4.49 -4.47
CA SER A 39 -1.92 5.06 -5.59
C SER A 39 -1.69 6.57 -5.71
N LYS A 40 -2.20 7.18 -6.78
CA LYS A 40 -2.19 8.65 -6.94
C LYS A 40 -2.91 9.35 -5.78
N ASP A 41 -3.90 8.68 -5.18
CA ASP A 41 -4.66 9.23 -4.07
C ASP A 41 -3.79 9.35 -2.82
N ASP A 42 -2.91 8.36 -2.58
CA ASP A 42 -1.94 8.42 -1.49
C ASP A 42 -0.98 9.59 -1.65
N LEU A 43 -0.44 9.78 -2.87
CA LEU A 43 0.46 10.90 -3.16
C LEU A 43 -0.20 12.26 -2.96
N THR A 44 -1.48 12.37 -3.31
CA THR A 44 -2.26 13.62 -3.16
C THR A 44 -2.47 13.96 -1.69
N VAL A 45 -2.86 12.98 -0.86
CA VAL A 45 -3.03 13.19 0.58
C VAL A 45 -1.67 13.41 1.25
N TYR A 46 -0.63 12.70 0.82
CA TYR A 46 0.73 12.85 1.34
C TYR A 46 1.27 14.26 1.11
N ALA A 47 1.12 14.78 -0.11
CA ALA A 47 1.54 16.15 -0.45
C ALA A 47 0.78 17.24 0.34
N ALA A 48 -0.43 16.94 0.81
CA ALA A 48 -1.21 17.85 1.65
C ALA A 48 -0.74 17.86 3.12
N ILE A 49 0.16 16.95 3.52
CA ILE A 49 0.74 16.83 4.86
C ILE A 49 2.23 17.19 4.75
N PRO A 50 2.61 18.47 4.91
CA PRO A 50 3.98 18.93 4.63
C PRO A 50 5.01 18.48 5.67
N LYS A 51 4.56 17.95 6.81
CA LYS A 51 5.41 17.52 7.93
C LYS A 51 4.91 16.19 8.47
N PRO A 52 5.81 15.33 8.98
CA PRO A 52 5.41 14.09 9.62
C PRO A 52 4.33 14.32 10.70
N PRO A 53 3.21 13.59 10.67
CA PRO A 53 2.18 13.67 11.71
C PRO A 53 2.71 13.26 13.09
N SER A 54 2.14 13.84 14.16
CA SER A 54 2.43 13.42 15.55
C SER A 54 2.18 11.93 15.73
N ALA A 55 2.96 11.29 16.60
CA ALA A 55 2.79 9.88 16.97
C ALA A 55 1.41 9.58 17.62
N ASP A 56 0.67 10.61 18.05
CA ASP A 56 -0.71 10.48 18.52
C ASP A 56 -1.67 10.02 17.40
N TYR A 57 -1.34 10.31 16.14
CA TYR A 57 -2.08 9.86 14.95
C TYR A 57 -1.40 8.60 14.37
N VAL A 58 -1.39 7.52 15.15
CA VAL A 58 -0.61 6.30 14.89
C VAL A 58 -0.82 5.75 13.48
N ASN A 59 -2.07 5.72 12.98
CA ASN A 59 -2.39 5.15 11.68
C ASN A 59 -1.94 6.08 10.54
N VAL A 60 -2.09 7.39 10.70
CA VAL A 60 -1.59 8.37 9.72
C VAL A 60 -0.06 8.36 9.70
N SER A 61 0.61 8.36 10.86
CA SER A 61 2.08 8.33 10.94
C SER A 61 2.64 7.06 10.29
N ARG A 62 2.05 5.89 10.57
CA ARG A 62 2.42 4.62 9.90
C ARG A 62 2.32 4.75 8.38
N TRP A 63 1.17 5.20 7.89
CA TRP A 63 0.94 5.35 6.45
C TRP A 63 1.88 6.40 5.82
N TYR A 64 2.07 7.56 6.46
CA TYR A 64 2.93 8.63 5.97
C TYR A 64 4.37 8.16 5.77
N HIS A 65 4.95 7.52 6.79
CA HIS A 65 6.31 7.00 6.71
C HIS A 65 6.46 5.88 5.66
N HIS A 66 5.41 5.09 5.47
CA HIS A 66 5.39 4.06 4.43
C HIS A 66 5.42 4.69 3.03
N ILE A 67 4.58 5.69 2.76
CA ILE A 67 4.57 6.40 1.46
C ILE A 67 5.89 7.14 1.23
N ASP A 68 6.45 7.81 2.26
CA ASP A 68 7.75 8.47 2.19
C ASP A 68 8.89 7.48 1.84
N ALA A 69 8.91 6.30 2.48
CA ALA A 69 9.87 5.26 2.16
C ALA A 69 9.74 4.76 0.71
N LEU A 70 8.52 4.52 0.22
CA LEU A 70 8.28 4.11 -1.16
C LEU A 70 8.78 5.16 -2.16
N LEU A 71 8.57 6.44 -1.91
CA LEU A 71 9.05 7.53 -2.78
C LEU A 71 10.56 7.60 -2.83
N ARG A 72 11.23 7.48 -1.67
CA ARG A 72 12.69 7.46 -1.56
C ARG A 72 13.31 6.26 -2.28
N ILE A 73 12.70 5.08 -2.17
CA ILE A 73 13.18 3.86 -2.86
C ILE A 73 12.95 3.98 -4.38
N SER A 74 11.86 4.62 -4.80
CA SER A 74 11.52 4.77 -6.22
C SER A 74 12.34 5.86 -6.94
N GLY A 75 13.13 6.66 -6.21
CA GLY A 75 13.87 7.80 -6.77
C GLY A 75 12.96 8.94 -7.27
N VAL A 76 11.69 8.97 -6.83
CA VAL A 76 10.73 10.00 -7.23
C VAL A 76 10.80 11.13 -6.21
N THR A 77 11.54 12.19 -6.53
CA THR A 77 11.54 13.46 -5.78
C THR A 77 10.62 14.47 -6.46
N ALA A 78 9.99 15.35 -5.68
CA ALA A 78 8.99 16.30 -6.17
C ALA A 78 9.59 17.54 -6.88
N GLU A 79 10.92 17.66 -6.94
CA GLU A 79 11.63 18.69 -7.69
C GLU A 79 12.03 18.17 -9.07
N GLY A 80 11.52 18.84 -10.10
CA GLY A 80 11.41 18.30 -11.44
C GLY A 80 12.72 17.96 -12.16
N SER A 81 12.50 17.18 -13.22
CA SER A 81 13.38 16.94 -14.36
C SER A 81 14.56 15.98 -14.14
N GLY A 82 14.29 14.71 -14.46
CA GLY A 82 15.32 13.72 -14.78
C GLY A 82 15.18 12.45 -13.95
N VAL A 83 14.44 11.46 -14.46
CA VAL A 83 14.57 10.11 -13.94
C VAL A 83 15.92 9.57 -14.45
N THR A 84 16.96 9.63 -13.63
CA THR A 84 18.13 8.79 -13.83
C THR A 84 17.87 7.49 -13.09
N VAL A 85 17.42 6.49 -13.82
CA VAL A 85 17.40 5.11 -13.32
C VAL A 85 18.84 4.62 -13.32
N GLU A 86 19.60 4.91 -12.26
CA GLU A 86 20.70 4.01 -11.90
C GLU A 86 20.07 2.81 -11.21
N GLY A 87 19.88 1.76 -12.01
CA GLY A 87 19.28 0.52 -11.58
C GLY A 87 20.00 -0.03 -10.35
N CYS A 88 19.28 -0.10 -9.23
CA CYS A 88 19.59 -1.06 -8.19
C CYS A 88 19.36 -2.44 -8.81
N ALA A 89 20.45 -3.19 -9.04
CA ALA A 89 20.38 -4.53 -9.57
C ALA A 89 19.39 -5.38 -8.76
N PRO A 90 18.53 -6.19 -9.40
CA PRO A 90 17.69 -7.12 -8.67
C PRO A 90 18.62 -8.13 -7.97
N ALA A 91 18.52 -8.21 -6.64
CA ALA A 91 19.06 -9.36 -5.93
C ALA A 91 18.41 -10.63 -6.51
N PRO A 92 19.19 -11.63 -6.95
CA PRO A 92 18.61 -12.88 -7.42
C PRO A 92 18.10 -13.63 -6.19
N GLY A 93 16.80 -13.88 -6.14
CA GLY A 93 16.22 -14.91 -5.29
C GLY A 93 15.20 -14.44 -4.27
N VAL A 94 13.97 -14.18 -4.74
CA VAL A 94 12.80 -14.78 -4.10
C VAL A 94 11.93 -15.31 -5.22
N ALA A 95 11.90 -16.63 -5.37
CA ALA A 95 11.02 -17.32 -6.30
C ALA A 95 9.57 -17.09 -5.86
N THR A 96 8.81 -16.38 -6.68
CA THR A 96 7.35 -16.37 -6.63
C THR A 96 6.86 -17.69 -7.23
N PRO A 97 6.23 -18.61 -6.48
CA PRO A 97 5.55 -19.73 -7.11
C PRO A 97 4.35 -19.20 -7.91
N PRO A 98 4.11 -19.66 -9.16
CA PRO A 98 2.96 -19.24 -9.94
C PRO A 98 1.65 -19.65 -9.26
N LEU A 99 0.68 -18.72 -9.18
CA LEU A 99 -0.72 -19.07 -8.95
C LEU A 99 -1.18 -19.96 -10.12
N ALA A 100 -1.29 -21.26 -9.85
CA ALA A 100 -1.91 -22.19 -10.78
C ALA A 100 -3.43 -21.97 -10.79
N ASP A 101 -3.91 -21.68 -11.99
CA ASP A 101 -5.30 -21.54 -12.39
C ASP A 101 -6.17 -22.69 -11.85
N SER A 102 -7.22 -22.34 -11.12
CA SER A 102 -8.24 -23.28 -10.66
C SER A 102 -9.18 -23.65 -11.81
N LYS A 103 -8.85 -24.70 -12.58
CA LYS A 103 -9.85 -25.58 -13.20
C LYS A 103 -9.23 -26.85 -13.78
N ALA A 104 -9.43 -27.99 -13.13
CA ALA A 104 -9.39 -29.29 -13.79
C ALA A 104 -10.27 -30.30 -13.05
N SER A 105 -10.90 -31.14 -13.86
CA SER A 105 -12.04 -31.99 -13.57
C SER A 105 -11.69 -33.25 -12.76
N ALA A 106 -12.76 -33.86 -12.24
CA ALA A 106 -12.79 -35.10 -11.48
C ALA A 106 -12.06 -36.30 -12.13
N ALA A 107 -11.33 -37.03 -11.30
CA ALA A 107 -11.27 -38.49 -11.25
C ALA A 107 -10.66 -38.88 -9.89
N ALA A 108 -11.46 -39.45 -9.01
CA ALA A 108 -10.99 -40.14 -7.81
C ALA A 108 -11.30 -41.62 -8.04
N ASP A 109 -10.23 -42.40 -8.17
CA ASP A 109 -10.17 -43.87 -8.14
C ASP A 109 -8.89 -44.11 -7.32
N ASP A 110 -9.04 -44.25 -6.00
CA ASP A 110 -9.02 -45.53 -5.28
C ASP A 110 -7.65 -46.21 -5.41
N ASP A 111 -6.83 -46.14 -4.37
CA ASP A 111 -6.43 -47.38 -3.69
C ASP A 111 -5.89 -47.07 -2.29
N ASP A 112 -6.25 -48.02 -1.43
CA ASP A 112 -5.88 -48.30 -0.06
C ASP A 112 -4.35 -48.40 0.12
N ASP A 113 -3.84 -48.11 1.32
CA ASP A 113 -2.59 -48.68 1.86
C ASP A 113 -2.26 -48.02 3.23
N ASP A 114 -2.91 -48.56 4.27
CA ASP A 114 -2.32 -48.98 5.54
C ASP A 114 -1.54 -47.96 6.41
N ILE A 115 -2.25 -47.42 7.42
CA ILE A 115 -1.69 -46.83 8.64
C ILE A 115 -1.38 -47.94 9.64
N ASP A 116 -0.10 -48.31 9.77
CA ASP A 116 0.40 -49.02 10.94
C ASP A 116 0.64 -48.03 12.10
N LEU A 117 -0.15 -48.26 13.16
CA LEU A 117 -0.14 -47.84 14.57
C LEU A 117 0.98 -46.91 15.09
#